data_AF-A0A1V3N2A6-F1
#
_entry.id   AF-A0A1V3N2A6-F1
#
_cell.length_a   1.000
_cell.length_b   1.000
_cell.length_c   1.000
_cell.angle_alpha   90.00
_cell.angle_beta   90.00
_cell.angle_gamma   90.00
#
_symmetry.space_group_name_H-M   'P 1'
#
loop_
_entity.id
_entity.type
_entity.pdbx_description
1 polymer ?
#
loop_
_entity_poly.entity_id
_entity_poly.type
_entity_poly.pdbx_seq_one_letter_code
_entity_poly.pdbx_strand_id
1 'polypeptide(L)'
;MEHIKITSSPVQRTWELDFDYIPNTKEQFLSTIQNAPDEILQGFGFCKWDTYNTIARDNQKKPVEQMVNMKSIGGPDISINVGRGNSPTEELEVDMQLWLIPGEWYNVIPEGFELTTITGEKHLFQRNRTDNDTRFGCLAFGILRSIIK
;
A
#
# COMPACT_ATOMS: atom_id res chain seq x y z
N MET A 1 28.31 10.82 22.86
CA MET A 1 27.48 9.83 22.12
C MET A 1 26.18 10.52 21.80
N GLU A 2 25.92 10.80 20.52
CA GLU A 2 24.63 11.35 20.11
C GLU A 2 23.57 10.25 20.21
N HIS A 3 22.53 10.50 21.00
CA HIS A 3 21.39 9.60 21.11
C HIS A 3 20.50 9.81 19.88
N ILE A 4 20.43 8.82 18.99
CA ILE A 4 19.43 8.80 17.92
C ILE A 4 18.05 8.70 18.59
N LYS A 5 17.27 9.77 18.51
CA LYS A 5 15.91 9.82 19.05
C LYS A 5 14.95 9.38 17.94
N ILE A 6 14.41 8.17 18.06
CA ILE A 6 13.31 7.71 17.19
C ILE A 6 12.04 8.40 17.69
N THR A 7 11.56 9.41 16.96
CA THR A 7 10.46 10.29 17.40
C THR A 7 9.09 9.90 16.88
N SER A 8 8.99 8.93 15.97
CA SER A 8 7.74 8.55 15.33
C SER A 8 7.63 7.04 15.14
N SER A 9 6.48 6.47 15.46
CA SER A 9 6.14 5.09 15.12
C SER A 9 5.75 5.01 13.65
N PRO A 10 6.28 4.07 12.86
CA PRO A 10 5.85 3.87 11.47
C PRO A 10 4.40 3.38 11.37
N VAL A 11 3.83 2.88 12.46
CA VAL A 11 2.49 2.29 12.51
C VAL A 11 1.39 3.36 12.51
N GLN A 12 1.65 4.50 13.14
CA GLN A 12 0.63 5.52 13.37
C GLN A 12 0.78 6.70 12.41
N ARG A 13 -0.36 7.25 12.00
CA ARG A 13 -0.42 8.53 11.28
C ARG A 13 0.14 9.64 12.18
N THR A 14 0.91 10.55 11.61
CA THR A 14 1.46 11.72 12.33
C THR A 14 0.69 13.01 12.07
N TRP A 15 -0.37 12.94 11.25
CA TRP A 15 -1.27 14.04 10.91
C TRP A 15 -2.71 13.71 11.27
N GLU A 16 -3.51 14.75 11.50
CA GLU A 16 -4.94 14.65 11.77
C GLU A 16 -5.73 14.49 10.45
N LEU A 17 -6.89 13.83 10.53
CA LEU A 17 -7.81 13.71 9.41
C LEU A 17 -8.73 14.93 9.36
N ASP A 18 -9.03 15.39 8.15
CA ASP A 18 -10.03 16.44 7.95
C ASP A 18 -11.44 15.92 8.28
N PHE A 19 -11.67 14.62 8.10
CA PHE A 19 -12.96 13.98 8.35
C PHE A 19 -12.80 12.63 9.06
N ASP A 20 -13.56 12.43 10.13
CA ASP A 20 -13.74 11.12 10.76
C ASP A 20 -14.88 10.37 10.05
N TYR A 21 -14.54 9.71 8.94
CA TYR A 21 -15.50 8.96 8.14
C TYR A 21 -14.97 7.56 7.80
N ILE A 22 -15.75 6.55 8.15
CA ILE A 22 -15.54 5.15 7.79
C ILE A 22 -16.88 4.63 7.20
N PRO A 23 -16.88 4.07 5.98
CA PRO A 23 -18.10 3.57 5.36
C PRO A 23 -18.62 2.36 6.13
N ASN A 24 -19.93 2.32 6.38
CA ASN A 24 -20.57 1.25 7.16
C ASN A 24 -21.10 0.10 6.28
N THR A 25 -21.14 0.30 4.96
CA THR A 25 -21.58 -0.73 4.01
C THR A 25 -20.63 -0.86 2.83
N LYS A 26 -20.71 -2.01 2.15
CA LYS A 26 -19.97 -2.28 0.91
C LYS A 26 -20.25 -1.23 -0.16
N GLU A 27 -21.51 -0.83 -0.30
CA GLU A 27 -21.96 0.16 -1.29
C GLU A 27 -21.39 1.54 -0.97
N GLN A 28 -21.36 1.93 0.31
CA GLN A 28 -20.72 3.17 0.75
C GLN A 28 -19.22 3.16 0.47
N PHE A 29 -18.54 2.05 0.79
CA PHE A 29 -17.12 1.89 0.48
C PHE A 29 -16.87 2.08 -1.01
N LEU A 30 -17.55 1.29 -1.86
CA LEU A 30 -17.40 1.32 -3.32
C LEU A 30 -17.73 2.70 -3.90
N SER A 31 -18.85 3.29 -3.48
CA SER A 31 -19.27 4.61 -3.94
C SER A 31 -18.25 5.69 -3.57
N THR A 32 -17.69 5.63 -2.35
CA THR A 32 -16.71 6.60 -1.89
C THR A 32 -15.43 6.51 -2.72
N ILE A 33 -14.84 5.32 -2.86
CA ILE A 33 -13.57 5.15 -3.57
C ILE A 33 -13.69 5.45 -5.08
N GLN A 34 -14.87 5.28 -5.66
CA GLN A 34 -15.11 5.56 -7.08
C GLN A 34 -15.36 7.05 -7.33
N ASN A 35 -16.21 7.68 -6.51
CA ASN A 35 -16.79 8.98 -6.84
C ASN A 35 -16.21 10.14 -6.03
N ALA A 36 -15.55 9.90 -4.89
CA ALA A 36 -15.01 10.98 -4.09
C ALA A 36 -13.89 11.72 -4.84
N PRO A 37 -13.86 13.06 -4.81
CA PRO A 37 -12.70 13.83 -5.25
C PRO A 37 -11.43 13.43 -4.50
N ASP A 38 -10.28 13.69 -5.10
CA ASP A 38 -8.97 13.35 -4.53
C ASP A 38 -8.77 14.01 -3.15
N GLU A 39 -9.18 15.27 -3.00
CA GLU A 39 -9.05 16.04 -1.76
C GLU A 39 -9.91 15.42 -0.63
N ILE A 40 -11.08 14.89 -0.99
CA ILE A 40 -11.97 14.23 -0.04
C ILE A 40 -11.37 12.89 0.40
N LEU A 41 -10.78 12.11 -0.52
CA LEU A 41 -10.07 10.89 -0.16
C LEU A 41 -8.87 11.16 0.75
N GLN A 42 -8.11 12.22 0.48
CA GLN A 42 -7.01 12.65 1.36
C GLN A 42 -7.53 13.03 2.75
N GLY A 43 -8.65 13.76 2.83
CA GLY A 43 -9.30 14.10 4.09
C GLY A 43 -9.79 12.88 4.88
N PHE A 44 -10.16 11.79 4.20
CA PHE A 44 -10.46 10.47 4.80
C PHE A 44 -9.20 9.67 5.18
N GLY A 45 -8.00 10.18 4.87
CA GLY A 45 -6.73 9.57 5.24
C GLY A 45 -6.09 8.70 4.17
N PHE A 46 -6.62 8.67 2.95
CA PHE A 46 -5.99 7.94 1.85
C PHE A 46 -4.68 8.64 1.45
N CYS A 47 -3.67 7.84 1.10
CA CYS A 47 -2.39 8.35 0.64
C CYS A 47 -2.13 8.03 -0.82
N LYS A 48 -1.70 9.02 -1.60
CA LYS A 48 -1.09 8.78 -2.92
C LYS A 48 0.27 8.11 -2.69
N TRP A 49 0.45 6.91 -3.22
CA TRP A 49 1.74 6.20 -3.14
C TRP A 49 2.63 6.59 -4.32
N ASP A 50 2.31 6.07 -5.50
CA ASP A 50 2.98 6.36 -6.76
C ASP A 50 2.04 6.01 -7.91
N THR A 51 2.42 6.36 -9.14
CA THR A 51 1.70 5.91 -10.32
C THR A 51 2.09 4.48 -10.67
N TYR A 52 1.16 3.74 -11.26
CA TYR A 52 1.38 2.34 -11.61
C TYR A 52 2.56 2.19 -12.58
N ASN A 53 2.68 3.06 -13.58
CA ASN A 53 3.80 2.98 -14.52
C ASN A 53 5.14 3.31 -13.87
N THR A 54 5.17 4.15 -12.83
CA THR A 54 6.40 4.38 -12.05
C THR A 54 6.79 3.13 -11.26
N ILE A 55 5.82 2.48 -10.60
CA ILE A 55 6.03 1.21 -9.91
C ILE A 55 6.54 0.12 -10.87
N ALA A 56 5.92 -0.02 -12.05
CA ALA A 56 6.32 -0.99 -13.06
C ALA A 56 7.76 -0.76 -13.55
N ARG A 57 8.13 0.49 -13.84
CA ARG A 57 9.51 0.86 -14.23
C ARG A 57 10.52 0.60 -13.12
N ASP A 58 10.16 0.83 -11.87
CA ASP A 58 11.04 0.53 -10.74
C ASP A 58 11.20 -0.97 -10.52
N ASN A 59 10.15 -1.76 -10.77
CA ASN A 59 10.24 -3.20 -10.77
C ASN A 59 11.13 -3.73 -11.90
N GLN A 60 11.13 -3.13 -13.09
CA GLN A 60 12.02 -3.53 -14.20
C GLN A 60 13.50 -3.43 -13.83
N LYS A 61 13.88 -2.49 -12.96
CA LYS A 61 15.27 -2.29 -12.52
C LYS A 61 15.73 -3.36 -11.53
N LYS A 62 14.81 -4.15 -10.98
CA LYS A 62 15.10 -5.17 -9.97
C LYS A 62 15.21 -6.55 -10.63
N PRO A 63 16.21 -7.37 -10.23
CA PRO A 63 16.24 -8.77 -10.65
C PRO A 63 15.03 -9.53 -10.11
N VAL A 64 14.60 -10.58 -10.82
CA VAL A 64 13.49 -11.46 -10.39
C VAL A 64 13.81 -12.07 -9.02
N GLU A 65 15.03 -12.57 -8.87
CA GLU A 65 15.55 -13.12 -7.63
C GLU A 65 16.89 -12.46 -7.28
N GLN A 66 17.06 -12.12 -6.00
CA GLN A 66 18.32 -11.63 -5.48
C GLN A 66 18.47 -12.13 -4.05
N MET A 67 19.38 -13.08 -3.85
CA MET A 67 19.65 -13.63 -2.52
C MET A 67 20.61 -12.73 -1.76
N VAL A 68 20.18 -12.27 -0.59
CA VAL A 68 21.04 -11.58 0.38
C VAL A 68 21.31 -12.52 1.54
N ASN A 69 22.59 -12.77 1.79
CA ASN A 69 23.04 -13.60 2.91
C ASN A 69 23.46 -12.70 4.07
N MET A 70 22.84 -12.88 5.22
CA MET A 70 23.17 -12.18 6.46
C MET A 70 23.77 -13.16 7.45
N LYS A 71 24.96 -12.82 7.96
CA LYS A 71 25.59 -13.58 9.04
C LYS A 71 24.90 -13.25 10.35
N SER A 72 24.44 -14.29 11.05
CA SER A 72 23.85 -14.13 12.38
C SER A 72 24.93 -14.22 13.45
N ILE A 73 24.83 -13.41 14.51
CA ILE A 73 25.71 -13.54 15.67
C ILE A 73 25.09 -14.58 16.61
N GLY A 74 25.68 -15.78 16.65
CA GLY A 74 25.25 -16.85 17.58
C GLY A 74 24.06 -17.70 17.09
N GLY A 75 23.68 -17.58 15.82
CA GLY A 75 22.65 -18.39 15.17
C GLY A 75 23.04 -18.81 13.75
N PRO A 76 22.18 -19.54 13.03
CA PRO A 76 22.42 -19.89 11.64
C PRO A 76 22.40 -18.64 10.74
N ASP A 77 23.21 -18.66 9.68
CA ASP A 77 23.16 -17.66 8.63
C ASP A 77 21.78 -17.66 7.95
N ILE A 78 21.30 -16.48 7.58
CA ILE A 78 19.98 -16.30 6.97
C ILE A 78 20.16 -15.86 5.52
N SER A 79 19.49 -16.54 4.60
CA SER A 79 19.42 -16.18 3.19
C SER A 79 18.00 -15.73 2.86
N ILE A 80 17.84 -14.48 2.41
CA ILE A 80 16.54 -13.89 2.09
C ILE A 80 16.54 -13.51 0.61
N ASN A 81 15.50 -13.91 -0.13
CA ASN A 81 15.28 -13.40 -1.48
C ASN A 81 14.65 -12.01 -1.40
N VAL A 82 15.35 -11.00 -1.91
CA VAL A 82 14.92 -9.60 -1.97
C VAL A 82 14.68 -9.13 -3.41
N GLY A 83 14.61 -10.07 -4.36
CA GLY A 83 14.23 -9.79 -5.74
C GLY A 83 12.78 -9.32 -5.85
N ARG A 84 12.38 -8.85 -7.04
CA ARG A 84 11.01 -8.38 -7.28
C ARG A 84 9.96 -9.50 -7.26
N GLY A 85 10.37 -10.76 -7.38
CA GLY A 85 9.45 -11.89 -7.49
C GLY A 85 8.47 -11.71 -8.66
N ASN A 86 7.17 -11.73 -8.36
CA ASN A 86 6.10 -11.64 -9.34
C ASN A 86 5.59 -10.20 -9.58
N SER A 87 6.25 -9.20 -9.00
CA SER A 87 5.81 -7.81 -9.15
C SER A 87 5.81 -7.38 -10.63
N PRO A 88 4.76 -6.69 -11.10
CA PRO A 88 4.57 -6.39 -12.51
C PRO A 88 5.65 -5.45 -13.03
N THR A 89 6.01 -5.64 -14.29
CA THR A 89 6.99 -4.81 -15.00
C THR A 89 6.42 -4.15 -16.24
N GLU A 90 5.19 -4.47 -16.61
CA GLU A 90 4.53 -3.89 -17.77
C GLU A 90 3.79 -2.61 -17.38
N GLU A 91 3.95 -1.57 -18.19
CA GLU A 91 3.24 -0.32 -18.03
C GLU A 91 1.81 -0.43 -18.59
N LEU A 92 0.89 0.34 -18.01
CA LEU A 92 -0.45 0.52 -18.55
C LEU A 92 -0.44 1.56 -19.68
N GLU A 93 -1.29 1.37 -20.67
CA GLU A 93 -1.52 2.36 -21.74
C GLU A 93 -1.99 3.71 -21.18
N VAL A 94 -2.84 3.66 -20.14
CA VAL A 94 -3.28 4.82 -19.37
C VAL A 94 -2.77 4.66 -17.95
N ASP A 95 -1.85 5.56 -17.54
CA ASP A 95 -1.28 5.53 -16.20
C ASP A 95 -2.34 5.83 -15.13
N MET A 96 -2.19 5.19 -13.97
CA MET A 96 -3.13 5.26 -12.86
C MET A 96 -2.40 5.58 -11.57
N GLN A 97 -3.04 6.34 -10.69
CA GLN A 97 -2.56 6.63 -9.36
C GLN A 97 -2.93 5.49 -8.40
N LEU A 98 -1.95 4.94 -7.68
CA LEU A 98 -2.21 4.07 -6.55
C LEU A 98 -2.53 4.92 -5.30
N TRP A 99 -3.69 4.65 -4.73
CA TRP A 99 -4.20 5.25 -3.50
C TRP A 99 -4.30 4.21 -2.40
N LEU A 100 -3.46 4.34 -1.37
CA LEU A 100 -3.44 3.43 -0.23
C LEU A 100 -4.64 3.69 0.67
N ILE A 101 -5.29 2.61 1.09
CA ILE A 101 -6.48 2.65 1.94
C ILE A 101 -6.03 2.94 3.39
N PRO A 102 -6.74 3.81 4.15
CA PRO A 102 -6.49 4.01 5.56
C PRO A 102 -6.57 2.70 6.35
N GLY A 103 -5.70 2.51 7.34
CA GLY A 103 -5.72 1.33 8.20
C GLY A 103 -7.08 1.11 8.87
N GLU A 104 -7.73 2.20 9.26
CA GLU A 104 -9.04 2.24 9.90
C GLU A 104 -10.15 1.63 9.03
N TRP A 105 -9.96 1.63 7.71
CA TRP A 105 -10.92 1.11 6.75
C TRP A 105 -10.77 -0.39 6.50
N TYR A 106 -9.75 -1.06 7.06
CA TYR A 106 -9.49 -2.49 6.83
C TYR A 106 -10.74 -3.36 7.07
N ASN A 107 -11.48 -3.09 8.14
CA ASN A 107 -12.64 -3.89 8.52
C ASN A 107 -13.85 -3.70 7.60
N VAL A 108 -13.85 -2.67 6.74
CA VAL A 108 -14.98 -2.36 5.86
C VAL A 108 -14.66 -2.66 4.39
N ILE A 109 -13.44 -3.13 4.09
CA ILE A 109 -13.10 -3.64 2.76
C ILE A 109 -13.95 -4.89 2.46
N PRO A 110 -14.65 -4.92 1.32
CA PRO A 110 -15.47 -6.06 0.93
C PRO A 110 -14.63 -7.31 0.66
N GLU A 111 -15.12 -8.49 1.09
CA GLU A 111 -14.52 -9.77 0.73
C GLU A 111 -14.45 -9.93 -0.80
N GLY A 112 -13.30 -10.38 -1.31
CA GLY A 112 -13.07 -10.55 -2.75
C GLY A 112 -12.85 -9.25 -3.52
N PHE A 113 -12.71 -8.11 -2.85
CA PHE A 113 -12.38 -6.84 -3.53
C PHE A 113 -10.93 -6.87 -4.05
N GLU A 114 -10.71 -6.48 -5.31
CA GLU A 114 -9.37 -6.42 -5.89
C GLU A 114 -8.60 -5.23 -5.34
N LEU A 115 -7.45 -5.50 -4.74
CA LEU A 115 -6.51 -4.53 -4.20
C LEU A 115 -5.19 -4.58 -4.98
N THR A 116 -4.51 -3.45 -5.03
CA THR A 116 -3.16 -3.34 -5.61
C THR A 116 -2.16 -3.03 -4.49
N THR A 117 -1.10 -3.81 -4.38
CA THR A 117 -0.02 -3.58 -3.39
C THR A 117 0.86 -2.40 -3.79
N ILE A 118 1.69 -1.92 -2.86
CA ILE A 118 2.73 -0.92 -3.16
C ILE A 118 3.77 -1.36 -4.20
N THR A 119 3.83 -2.66 -4.52
CA THR A 119 4.68 -3.23 -5.58
C THR A 119 3.93 -3.40 -6.91
N GLY A 120 2.63 -3.07 -6.95
CA GLY A 120 1.78 -3.16 -8.14
C GLY A 120 1.07 -4.51 -8.30
N GLU A 121 1.31 -5.48 -7.42
CA GLU A 121 0.68 -6.80 -7.50
C GLU A 121 -0.82 -6.71 -7.13
N LYS A 122 -1.64 -7.47 -7.85
CA LYS A 122 -3.08 -7.52 -7.63
C LYS A 122 -3.47 -8.73 -6.79
N HIS A 123 -4.29 -8.50 -5.77
CA HIS A 123 -4.79 -9.57 -4.90
C HIS A 123 -6.25 -9.33 -4.51
N LEU A 124 -6.99 -10.41 -4.31
CA LEU A 124 -8.34 -10.34 -3.76
C LEU A 124 -8.24 -10.22 -2.24
N PHE A 125 -8.97 -9.26 -1.68
CA PHE A 125 -9.07 -9.08 -0.23
C PHE A 125 -9.72 -10.31 0.41
N GLN A 126 -9.05 -10.85 1.42
CA GLN A 126 -9.54 -11.98 2.22
C GLN A 126 -9.45 -11.61 3.69
N ARG A 127 -10.60 -11.49 4.36
CA ARG A 127 -10.63 -11.10 5.78
C ARG A 127 -9.86 -12.09 6.64
N ASN A 128 -9.06 -11.57 7.56
CA ASN A 128 -8.16 -12.34 8.44
C ASN A 128 -7.03 -13.10 7.73
N ARG A 129 -6.83 -12.88 6.42
CA ARG A 129 -5.72 -13.45 5.64
C ARG A 129 -4.88 -12.37 4.96
N THR A 130 -5.53 -11.37 4.39
CA THR A 130 -4.85 -10.19 3.89
C THR A 130 -4.27 -9.44 5.08
N ASP A 131 -2.97 -9.11 5.00
CA ASP A 131 -2.25 -8.39 6.04
C ASP A 131 -2.98 -7.09 6.40
N ASN A 132 -2.92 -6.68 7.68
CA ASN A 132 -3.43 -5.39 8.14
C ASN A 132 -2.30 -4.49 8.64
N ASP A 133 -1.04 -4.80 8.30
CA ASP A 133 0.11 -3.94 8.54
C ASP A 133 -0.15 -2.55 7.96
N THR A 134 0.05 -1.56 8.82
CA THR A 134 -0.16 -0.15 8.50
C THR A 134 1.16 0.58 8.57
N ARG A 135 1.41 1.41 7.56
CA ARG A 135 2.58 2.28 7.48
C ARG A 135 2.09 3.69 7.20
N PHE A 136 2.44 4.61 8.08
CA PHE A 136 1.98 6.00 8.04
C PHE A 136 0.44 6.10 8.03
N GLY A 137 -0.24 5.21 8.75
CA GLY A 137 -1.71 5.20 8.83
C GLY A 137 -2.43 4.61 7.61
N CYS A 138 -1.72 4.09 6.61
CA CYS A 138 -2.30 3.42 5.46
C CYS A 138 -1.85 1.95 5.38
N LEU A 139 -2.70 1.13 4.78
CA LEU A 139 -2.38 -0.25 4.44
C LEU A 139 -1.35 -0.29 3.31
N ALA A 140 -0.56 -1.36 3.22
CA ALA A 140 0.38 -1.58 2.11
C ALA A 140 -0.32 -1.94 0.77
N PHE A 141 -1.62 -1.67 0.68
CA PHE A 141 -2.48 -1.93 -0.46
C PHE A 141 -3.52 -0.84 -0.61
N GLY A 142 -4.00 -0.73 -1.85
CA GLY A 142 -4.80 0.38 -2.28
C GLY A 142 -5.65 0.08 -3.50
N ILE A 143 -6.17 1.16 -4.07
CA ILE A 143 -6.97 1.18 -5.28
C ILE A 143 -6.25 1.97 -6.37
N LEU A 144 -6.45 1.57 -7.62
CA LEU A 144 -6.00 2.36 -8.77
C LEU A 144 -7.11 3.31 -9.20
N ARG A 145 -6.77 4.59 -9.37
CA ARG A 145 -7.66 5.60 -9.96
C ARG A 145 -7.00 6.23 -11.17
N SER A 146 -7.82 6.58 -12.16
CA SER A 146 -7.33 7.33 -13.34
C SER A 146 -6.76 8.68 -12.91
N ILE A 147 -5.62 9.06 -13.48
CA ILE A 147 -5.06 10.40 -13.32
C ILE A 147 -5.85 11.32 -14.26
N ILE A 148 -6.81 12.07 -13.71
CA ILE A 148 -7.48 13.11 -14.49
C ILE A 148 -6.45 14.25 -14.66
N LYS A 149 -5.99 14.45 -15.90
CA LYS A 149 -5.11 15.56 -16.28
C LYS A 149 -5.89 16.87 -16.42
#